data_AF-A4BWW3-F1
#
_entry.id   AF-A4BWW3-F1
#
_cell.length_a   1.000
_cell.length_b   1.000
_cell.length_c   1.000
_cell.angle_alpha   90.00
_cell.angle_beta   90.00
_cell.angle_gamma   90.00
#
_symmetry.space_group_name_H-M   'P 1'
#
loop_
_entity.id
_entity.type
_entity.pdbx_description
1 polymer ?
#
loop_
_entity_poly.entity_id
_entity_poly.type
_entity_poly.pdbx_seq_one_letter_code
_entity_poly.pdbx_strand_id
1 'polypeptide(L)'
;MVFLFQEHFIMNREGKVNSNTKSNYFKVLEKIIASRIANGVTQINMANHLNLSEGGYFKVEKGKTKLDLERLLEILEFLKISPEEFFKDIA
;
A
#
# COMPACT_ATOMS: atom_id res chain seq x y z
N MET A 1 15.24 19.19 1.25
CA MET A 1 14.31 19.56 2.33
C MET A 1 12.94 18.85 2.29
N VAL A 2 12.69 17.88 1.39
CA VAL A 2 11.46 17.03 1.43
C VAL A 2 11.71 15.65 2.06
N PHE A 3 12.98 15.29 2.29
CA PHE A 3 13.39 13.98 2.84
C PHE A 3 13.27 13.84 4.37
N LEU A 4 13.02 14.92 5.12
CA LEU A 4 12.95 14.89 6.59
C LEU A 4 11.52 14.78 7.15
N PHE A 5 10.49 14.91 6.30
CA PHE A 5 9.09 14.86 6.76
C PHE A 5 8.55 13.43 6.94
N GLN A 6 9.26 12.42 6.42
CA GLN A 6 8.88 11.00 6.59
C GLN A 6 9.20 10.47 7.99
N GLU A 7 10.31 10.86 8.60
CA GLU A 7 10.72 10.34 9.92
C GLU A 7 9.80 10.85 11.04
N HIS A 8 9.39 12.12 11.00
CA HIS A 8 8.63 12.74 12.10
C HIS A 8 7.16 12.27 12.19
N PHE A 9 6.58 11.82 11.07
CA PHE A 9 5.20 11.32 11.06
C PHE A 9 5.09 9.86 11.56
N ILE A 10 6.21 9.15 11.66
CA ILE A 10 6.29 7.75 12.08
C ILE A 10 6.57 7.62 13.60
N MET A 11 6.30 8.63 14.43
CA MET A 11 6.61 8.50 15.88
C MET A 11 5.48 8.90 16.83
N ASN A 12 4.28 9.25 16.37
CA ASN A 12 3.21 9.65 17.29
C ASN A 12 1.81 9.18 16.86
N ARG A 13 1.47 7.94 17.24
CA ARG A 13 0.09 7.55 17.61
C ARG A 13 0.14 6.53 18.74
N GLU A 14 0.01 7.04 19.96
CA GLU A 14 -0.36 6.27 21.13
C GLU A 14 -1.69 5.53 20.88
N GLY A 15 -1.75 4.25 21.27
CA GLY A 15 -2.92 3.40 21.07
C GLY A 15 -2.53 1.96 20.74
N LYS A 16 -2.14 1.23 21.79
CA LYS A 16 -1.76 -0.19 21.84
C LYS A 16 -2.47 -1.09 20.81
N VAL A 17 -1.81 -1.36 19.68
CA VAL A 17 -2.01 -2.59 18.90
C VAL A 17 -0.67 -3.30 18.88
N ASN A 18 -0.53 -4.21 19.84
CA ASN A 18 0.49 -5.25 19.84
C ASN A 18 0.23 -6.17 18.62
N SER A 19 1.24 -6.93 18.17
CA SER A 19 1.15 -8.09 17.24
C SER A 19 1.56 -7.88 15.77
N ASN A 20 2.28 -8.90 15.27
CA ASN A 20 2.83 -9.10 13.92
C ASN A 20 1.91 -8.64 12.76
N THR A 21 0.59 -8.73 12.94
CA THR A 21 -0.43 -8.40 11.93
C THR A 21 -0.34 -6.96 11.41
N LYS A 22 -0.14 -5.96 12.29
CA LYS A 22 -0.06 -4.56 11.84
C LYS A 22 1.23 -4.29 11.05
N SER A 23 2.33 -4.92 11.45
CA SER A 23 3.60 -4.89 10.71
C SER A 23 3.44 -5.51 9.33
N ASN A 24 2.87 -6.72 9.26
CA ASN A 24 2.63 -7.42 7.99
C ASN A 24 1.68 -6.65 7.07
N TYR A 25 0.67 -5.95 7.61
CA TYR A 25 -0.17 -5.06 6.81
C TYR A 25 0.62 -3.92 6.14
N PHE A 26 1.54 -3.28 6.86
CA PHE A 26 2.39 -2.24 6.25
C PHE A 26 3.36 -2.82 5.23
N LYS A 27 3.93 -4.01 5.47
CA LYS A 27 4.74 -4.72 4.45
C LYS A 27 3.94 -4.98 3.16
N VAL A 28 2.67 -5.35 3.28
CA VAL A 28 1.77 -5.52 2.11
C VAL A 28 1.63 -4.19 1.35
N LEU A 29 1.36 -3.09 2.04
CA LEU A 29 1.25 -1.76 1.41
C LEU A 29 2.57 -1.34 0.73
N GLU A 30 3.70 -1.57 1.39
CA GLU A 30 5.03 -1.30 0.84
C GLU A 30 5.31 -2.12 -0.42
N LYS A 31 4.98 -3.42 -0.43
CA LYS A 31 5.15 -4.29 -1.60
C LYS A 31 4.25 -3.86 -2.77
N ILE A 32 3.03 -3.39 -2.51
CA ILE A 32 2.17 -2.79 -3.54
C ILE A 32 2.85 -1.55 -4.14
N ILE A 33 3.32 -0.62 -3.29
CA ILE A 33 3.98 0.61 -3.73
C ILE A 33 5.22 0.29 -4.57
N ALA A 34 6.07 -0.62 -4.10
CA ALA A 34 7.28 -1.02 -4.79
C ALA A 34 6.97 -1.67 -6.15
N SER A 35 6.00 -2.59 -6.19
CA SER A 35 5.56 -3.26 -7.43
C SER A 35 5.02 -2.26 -8.44
N ARG A 36 4.22 -1.29 -7.98
CA ARG A 36 3.68 -0.21 -8.81
C ARG A 36 4.80 0.63 -9.43
N ILE A 37 5.75 1.08 -8.61
CA ILE A 37 6.90 1.90 -9.07
C ILE A 37 7.76 1.12 -10.06
N ALA A 38 8.03 -0.17 -9.79
CA ALA A 38 8.81 -1.04 -10.66
C ALA A 38 8.17 -1.23 -12.06
N ASN A 39 6.84 -1.18 -12.14
CA ASN A 39 6.09 -1.24 -13.38
C ASN A 39 5.88 0.13 -14.06
N GLY A 40 6.44 1.22 -13.52
CA GLY A 40 6.24 2.57 -14.06
C GLY A 40 4.81 3.09 -13.92
N VAL A 41 4.00 2.49 -13.05
CA VAL A 41 2.59 2.83 -12.87
C VAL A 41 2.47 4.00 -11.87
N THR A 42 1.70 5.04 -12.23
CA THR A 42 1.47 6.19 -11.34
C THR A 42 0.32 5.94 -10.37
N GLN A 43 0.20 6.76 -9.32
CA GLN A 43 -0.96 6.72 -8.42
C GLN A 43 -2.27 7.07 -9.16
N ILE A 44 -2.21 7.93 -10.18
CA ILE A 44 -3.35 8.26 -11.05
C ILE A 44 -3.79 7.05 -11.86
N ASN A 45 -2.84 6.27 -12.41
CA ASN A 45 -3.19 5.06 -13.16
C ASN A 45 -3.95 4.05 -12.29
N MET A 46 -3.46 3.80 -11.07
CA MET A 46 -4.14 2.93 -10.11
C MET A 46 -5.51 3.47 -9.71
N ALA A 47 -5.60 4.77 -9.42
CA ALA A 47 -6.85 5.39 -9.02
C ALA A 47 -7.91 5.26 -10.12
N ASN A 48 -7.53 5.52 -11.38
CA ASN A 48 -8.43 5.36 -12.52
C ASN A 48 -8.90 3.91 -12.69
N HIS A 49 -8.01 2.92 -12.51
CA HIS A 49 -8.38 1.51 -12.60
C HIS A 49 -9.38 1.10 -11.50
N LEU A 50 -9.17 1.58 -10.27
CA LEU A 50 -9.97 1.24 -9.10
C LEU A 50 -11.22 2.13 -8.93
N ASN A 51 -11.53 3.00 -9.89
CA ASN A 51 -12.59 4.02 -9.80
C ASN A 51 -12.48 4.89 -8.53
N LEU A 52 -11.25 5.27 -8.15
CA LEU A 52 -10.93 6.16 -7.05
C LEU A 52 -10.42 7.50 -7.55
N SER A 53 -10.45 8.52 -6.68
CA SER A 53 -9.62 9.71 -6.89
C SER A 53 -8.16 9.41 -6.59
N GLU A 54 -7.23 10.15 -7.19
CA GLU A 54 -5.79 10.05 -6.88
C GLU A 54 -5.53 10.17 -5.37
N GLY A 55 -6.16 11.16 -4.72
CA GLY A 55 -6.08 11.33 -3.27
C GLY A 55 -6.69 10.18 -2.47
N GLY A 56 -7.70 9.49 -3.03
CA GLY A 56 -8.28 8.28 -2.46
C GLY A 56 -7.28 7.12 -2.45
N TYR A 57 -6.67 6.84 -3.61
CA TYR A 57 -5.65 5.81 -3.74
C TYR A 57 -4.38 6.14 -2.93
N PHE A 58 -3.94 7.40 -2.92
CA PHE A 58 -2.84 7.85 -2.05
C PHE A 58 -3.09 7.53 -0.57
N LYS A 59 -4.32 7.69 -0.07
CA LYS A 59 -4.68 7.33 1.31
C LYS A 59 -4.62 5.82 1.56
N VAL A 60 -4.90 5.00 0.55
CA VAL A 60 -4.71 3.54 0.63
C VAL A 60 -3.24 3.21 0.81
N GLU A 61 -2.35 3.73 -0.04
CA GLU A 61 -0.90 3.51 0.07
C GLU A 61 -0.32 3.99 1.42
N LYS A 62 -0.89 5.06 1.99
CA LYS A 62 -0.50 5.56 3.32
C LYS A 62 -1.17 4.85 4.49
N GLY A 63 -1.98 3.82 4.24
CA GLY A 63 -2.72 3.09 5.28
C GLY A 63 -3.77 3.95 6.02
N LYS A 64 -4.13 5.11 5.47
CA LYS A 64 -5.18 6.00 6.00
C LYS A 64 -6.58 5.51 5.61
N THR A 65 -6.69 4.83 4.48
CA THR A 65 -7.86 4.04 4.07
C THR A 65 -7.48 2.56 4.16
N LYS A 66 -8.35 1.72 4.71
CA LYS A 66 -8.10 0.28 4.78
C LYS A 66 -8.09 -0.33 3.38
N LEU A 67 -7.12 -1.19 3.13
CA LEU A 67 -7.12 -2.07 1.97
C LEU A 67 -7.97 -3.30 2.29
N ASP A 68 -9.06 -3.49 1.56
CA ASP A 68 -9.86 -4.71 1.59
C ASP A 68 -9.30 -5.74 0.59
N LEU A 69 -9.79 -6.99 0.70
CA LEU A 69 -9.29 -8.10 -0.11
C LEU A 69 -9.62 -7.93 -1.60
N GLU A 70 -10.82 -7.45 -1.93
CA GLU A 70 -11.25 -7.22 -3.32
C GLU A 70 -10.33 -6.21 -4.01
N ARG A 71 -10.11 -5.05 -3.38
CA ARG A 71 -9.18 -4.03 -3.89
C ARG A 71 -7.75 -4.54 -4.00
N LEU A 72 -7.29 -5.38 -3.06
CA LEU A 72 -5.98 -6.01 -3.19
C LEU A 72 -5.91 -6.86 -4.47
N LEU A 73 -6.92 -7.69 -4.73
CA LEU A 73 -6.94 -8.56 -5.92
C LEU A 73 -6.99 -7.75 -7.21
N GLU A 74 -7.80 -6.68 -7.27
CA GLU A 74 -7.84 -5.75 -8.41
C GLU A 74 -6.47 -5.09 -8.66
N ILE A 75 -5.80 -4.64 -7.58
CA ILE A 75 -4.45 -4.08 -7.67
C ILE A 75 -3.47 -5.10 -8.26
N LEU A 76 -3.52 -6.34 -7.80
CA LEU A 76 -2.62 -7.40 -8.26
C LEU A 76 -2.90 -7.77 -9.72
N GLU A 77 -4.16 -7.86 -10.12
CA GLU A 77 -4.56 -8.09 -11.50
C GLU A 77 -4.03 -6.98 -12.43
N PHE A 78 -4.23 -5.72 -12.05
CA PHE A 78 -3.75 -4.58 -12.82
C PHE A 78 -2.22 -4.56 -12.96
N LEU A 79 -1.50 -4.92 -11.90
CA LEU A 79 -0.05 -5.05 -11.89
C LEU A 79 0.45 -6.36 -12.50
N LYS A 80 -0.45 -7.26 -12.91
CA LYS A 80 -0.15 -8.58 -13.49
C LYS A 80 0.72 -9.46 -12.57
N ILE A 81 0.44 -9.43 -11.27
CA ILE A 81 1.13 -10.21 -10.24
C ILE A 81 0.14 -11.24 -9.67
N SER A 82 0.53 -12.51 -9.59
CA SER A 82 -0.32 -13.51 -8.94
C SER A 82 -0.31 -13.30 -7.41
N PRO A 83 -1.40 -13.60 -6.68
CA PRO A 83 -1.40 -13.55 -5.22
C PRO A 83 -0.31 -14.42 -4.58
N GLU A 84 -0.03 -15.59 -5.16
CA GLU A 84 1.05 -16.49 -4.71
C GLU A 84 2.42 -15.79 -4.77
N GLU A 85 2.77 -15.21 -5.92
CA GLU A 85 4.02 -14.48 -6.11
C GLU A 85 4.10 -13.26 -5.17
N PHE A 86 2.98 -12.56 -4.99
CA PHE A 86 2.90 -11.39 -4.12
C PHE A 86 3.21 -11.74 -2.65
N PHE A 87 2.70 -12.85 -2.14
CA PHE A 87 2.85 -13.21 -0.72
C PHE A 87 4.09 -14.04 -0.38
N LYS A 88 4.87 -14.49 -1.37
CA LYS A 88 6.06 -15.36 -1.19
C LYS A 88 7.08 -14.91 -0.13
N ASP A 89 7.21 -13.61 0.09
CA ASP A 89 8.19 -13.01 1.03
C ASP A 89 7.55 -12.27 2.21
N ILE A 90 6.25 -12.46 2.43
CA ILE A 90 5.51 -11.81 3.53
C ILE A 90 5.17 -12.89 4.56
N ALA A 91 6.02 -13.00 5.58
CA ALA A 91 5.83 -13.82 6.78
C ALA A 91 5.80 -12.94 8.05
#